data_AF-A0A6A5B479-F1
#
_entry.id   AF-A0A6A5B479-F1
#
_cell.length_a   1.000
_cell.length_b   1.000
_cell.length_c   1.000
_cell.angle_alpha   90.00
_cell.angle_beta   90.00
_cell.angle_gamma   90.00
#
_symmetry.space_group_name_H-M   'P 1'
#
loop_
_entity.id
_entity.type
_entity.pdbx_description
1 polymer ?
#
loop_
_entity_poly.entity_id
_entity_poly.type
_entity_poly.pdbx_seq_one_letter_code
_entity_poly.pdbx_strand_id
1 'polypeptide(L)'
;MDRRRDRSDSNPRHRDRDRSKGQYWYAHEYDPALIGAIDGCESNVPHDKALIRAEQAKFDPSKDPQIVGNPYATLFVARLSFTTTEETLQSVFGAYGPIQRLRLVRHAVTQESRGYAFIEFVHERDFEAAYVATNRMTIDGRTILVEYERARVMKGWKPRRLGGGLGGRKESGQLRFGGRDRPFRVPVGAKRPHPTTSRRSQSSSRPSQRHRR
;
A
#
# COMPACT_ATOMS: atom_id res chain seq x y z
N MET A 1 39.20 -15.70 -42.85
CA MET A 1 37.80 -15.58 -43.30
C MET A 1 37.00 -16.64 -42.55
N ASP A 2 36.81 -16.53 -41.24
CA ASP A 2 35.97 -15.56 -40.53
C ASP A 2 34.49 -15.64 -40.96
N ARG A 3 33.68 -16.36 -40.16
CA ARG A 3 32.26 -16.07 -39.84
C ARG A 3 31.67 -17.12 -38.88
N ARG A 4 31.86 -16.81 -37.59
CA ARG A 4 30.88 -16.77 -36.49
C ARG A 4 29.87 -17.91 -36.32
N ARG A 5 30.00 -18.58 -35.17
CA ARG A 5 28.98 -19.35 -34.45
C ARG A 5 27.88 -18.38 -33.98
N ASP A 6 26.64 -18.59 -34.40
CA ASP A 6 25.49 -17.95 -33.74
C ASP A 6 24.79 -18.98 -32.84
N ARG A 7 25.01 -18.80 -31.54
CA ARG A 7 24.19 -19.34 -30.46
C ARG A 7 22.92 -18.50 -30.41
N SER A 8 21.77 -19.07 -30.74
CA SER A 8 20.49 -18.46 -30.38
C SER A 8 20.14 -18.90 -28.97
N ASP A 9 20.57 -18.07 -28.00
CA ASP A 9 20.15 -18.17 -26.61
C ASP A 9 18.62 -18.01 -26.52
N SER A 10 18.01 -18.99 -25.88
CA SER A 10 16.62 -19.00 -25.44
C SER A 10 16.35 -17.80 -24.55
N ASN A 11 15.67 -16.78 -25.09
CA ASN A 11 15.10 -15.67 -24.32
C ASN A 11 13.90 -16.21 -23.49
N PRO A 12 13.99 -16.32 -22.15
CA PRO A 12 12.86 -16.78 -21.35
C PRO A 12 11.88 -15.62 -21.24
N ARG A 13 10.82 -15.72 -22.02
CA ARG A 13 9.61 -14.88 -21.98
C ARG A 13 9.28 -14.56 -20.52
N HIS A 14 9.45 -13.29 -20.17
CA HIS A 14 8.96 -12.69 -18.94
C HIS A 14 7.47 -13.05 -18.86
N ARG A 15 7.12 -14.01 -18.01
CA ARG A 15 5.73 -14.38 -17.76
C ARG A 15 5.09 -13.15 -17.13
N ASP A 16 4.34 -12.41 -17.95
CA ASP A 16 3.27 -11.54 -17.46
C ASP A 16 2.31 -12.41 -16.65
N ARG A 17 2.59 -12.50 -15.35
CA ARG A 17 1.59 -12.85 -14.36
C ARG A 17 0.68 -11.65 -14.30
N ASP A 18 -0.38 -11.71 -15.08
CA ASP A 18 -1.59 -10.93 -14.88
C ASP A 18 -2.06 -11.16 -13.42
N ARG A 19 -1.54 -10.34 -12.51
CA ARG A 19 -1.90 -10.23 -11.10
C ARG A 19 -3.16 -9.37 -10.92
N SER A 20 -3.87 -9.03 -12.02
CA SER A 20 -5.13 -8.31 -11.91
C SER A 20 -6.24 -9.27 -11.46
N LYS A 21 -7.11 -8.79 -10.56
CA LYS A 21 -8.32 -9.45 -10.03
C LYS A 21 -8.19 -10.22 -8.70
N GLY A 22 -7.28 -9.80 -7.82
CA GLY A 22 -7.23 -10.25 -6.42
C GLY A 22 -7.11 -9.11 -5.42
N GLN A 23 -8.23 -8.50 -5.04
CA GLN A 23 -8.46 -7.85 -3.74
C GLN A 23 -7.42 -6.82 -3.24
N TYR A 24 -7.07 -5.84 -4.07
CA TYR A 24 -6.41 -4.63 -3.58
C TYR A 24 -7.47 -3.54 -3.33
N TRP A 25 -7.59 -3.09 -2.09
CA TRP A 25 -8.56 -2.08 -1.65
C TRP A 25 -8.16 -0.65 -2.09
N TYR A 26 -7.09 -0.52 -2.89
CA TYR A 26 -6.52 0.73 -3.40
C TYR A 26 -6.63 0.84 -4.93
N ALA A 27 -6.76 2.07 -5.43
CA ALA A 27 -6.66 2.37 -6.86
C ALA A 27 -5.22 2.17 -7.37
N HIS A 28 -5.07 1.78 -8.63
CA HIS A 28 -3.74 1.64 -9.26
C HIS A 28 -3.13 3.00 -9.66
N GLU A 29 -3.98 4.00 -9.89
CA GLU A 29 -3.60 5.36 -10.24
C GLU A 29 -4.18 6.36 -9.24
N TYR A 30 -3.39 7.39 -8.94
CA TYR A 30 -3.76 8.48 -8.06
C TYR A 30 -4.32 9.62 -8.90
N ASP A 31 -5.62 9.85 -8.77
CA ASP A 31 -6.29 11.02 -9.32
C ASP A 31 -6.73 11.93 -8.16
N PRO A 32 -6.19 13.16 -8.05
CA PRO A 32 -6.58 14.10 -7.01
C PRO A 32 -8.08 14.37 -6.94
N ALA A 33 -8.77 14.54 -8.07
CA ALA A 33 -10.19 14.86 -8.12
C ALA A 33 -11.02 13.68 -7.60
N LEU A 34 -10.76 12.47 -8.08
CA LEU A 34 -11.47 11.25 -7.62
C LEU A 34 -11.20 10.95 -6.14
N ILE A 35 -9.97 11.19 -5.67
CA ILE A 35 -9.60 10.96 -4.27
C ILE A 35 -10.27 11.95 -3.33
N GLY A 36 -10.64 13.13 -3.80
CA GLY A 36 -11.43 14.07 -3.01
C GLY A 36 -12.94 13.78 -3.02
N ALA A 37 -13.46 13.04 -4.01
CA ALA A 37 -14.89 12.88 -4.21
C ALA A 37 -15.55 12.06 -3.09
N ILE A 38 -16.57 12.61 -2.44
CA ILE A 38 -17.27 11.97 -1.30
C ILE A 38 -18.19 10.84 -1.77
N ASP A 39 -18.85 11.00 -2.92
CA ASP A 39 -19.94 10.14 -3.37
C ASP A 39 -19.65 9.38 -4.67
N GLY A 40 -18.40 9.38 -5.13
CA GLY A 40 -18.03 8.77 -6.41
C GLY A 40 -18.61 9.49 -7.63
N CYS A 41 -19.13 10.72 -7.46
CA CYS A 41 -19.43 11.60 -8.58
C CYS A 41 -18.11 11.94 -9.27
N GLU A 42 -17.93 11.46 -10.50
CA GLU A 42 -16.81 11.72 -11.40
C GLU A 42 -16.80 13.18 -11.87
N SER A 43 -16.89 14.16 -10.96
CA SER A 43 -16.55 15.52 -11.33
C SER A 43 -15.02 15.57 -11.41
N ASN A 44 -14.47 15.64 -12.63
CA ASN A 44 -13.06 15.91 -12.89
C ASN A 44 -12.60 17.31 -12.41
N VAL A 45 -13.41 17.97 -11.57
CA VAL A 45 -13.17 19.32 -11.06
C VAL A 45 -12.69 19.21 -9.61
N PRO A 46 -11.46 19.64 -9.30
CA PRO A 46 -10.99 19.82 -7.94
C PRO A 46 -11.92 20.77 -7.16
N HIS A 47 -12.50 20.32 -6.05
CA HIS A 47 -13.40 21.13 -5.22
C HIS A 47 -12.69 21.87 -4.07
N ASP A 48 -11.38 21.67 -3.90
CA ASP A 48 -10.59 22.41 -2.91
C ASP A 48 -9.20 22.83 -3.45
N LYS A 49 -8.61 23.88 -2.84
CA LYS A 49 -7.31 24.44 -3.26
C LYS A 49 -6.15 23.44 -3.15
N ALA A 50 -6.25 22.44 -2.28
CA ALA A 50 -5.21 21.43 -2.12
C ALA A 50 -5.25 20.42 -3.28
N LEU A 51 -6.42 20.06 -3.79
CA LEU A 51 -6.55 19.22 -4.98
C LEU A 51 -6.03 19.93 -6.25
N ILE A 52 -6.35 21.22 -6.42
CA ILE A 52 -5.77 22.04 -7.51
C ILE A 52 -4.24 22.03 -7.44
N ARG A 53 -3.69 22.22 -6.23
CA ARG A 53 -2.23 22.15 -6.01
C ARG A 53 -1.68 20.76 -6.36
N ALA A 54 -2.38 19.69 -6.00
CA ALA A 54 -1.93 18.33 -6.26
C ALA A 54 -1.89 18.01 -7.76
N GLU A 55 -2.87 18.49 -8.50
CA GLU A 55 -2.97 18.34 -9.96
C GLU A 55 -1.82 19.08 -10.68
N GLN A 56 -1.51 20.30 -10.25
CA GLN A 56 -0.43 21.11 -10.84
C GLN A 56 0.97 20.72 -10.35
N ALA A 57 1.07 20.03 -9.21
CA ALA A 57 2.35 19.70 -8.61
C ALA A 57 3.09 18.61 -9.37
N LYS A 58 4.38 18.82 -9.61
CA LYS A 58 5.30 17.77 -10.06
C LYS A 58 5.91 17.09 -8.84
N PHE A 59 5.73 15.78 -8.71
CA PHE A 59 6.34 14.97 -7.67
C PHE A 59 7.07 13.80 -8.32
N ASP A 60 8.37 13.72 -8.04
CA ASP A 60 9.23 12.64 -8.51
C ASP A 60 9.93 12.04 -7.29
N PRO A 61 9.56 10.81 -6.89
CA PRO A 61 10.16 10.15 -5.73
C PRO A 61 11.64 9.79 -5.96
N SER A 62 12.08 9.63 -7.21
CA SER A 62 13.45 9.22 -7.53
C SER A 62 14.49 10.30 -7.23
N LYS A 63 14.06 11.55 -7.09
CA LYS A 63 14.94 12.68 -6.75
C LYS A 63 15.39 12.68 -5.29
N ASP A 64 14.71 11.94 -4.42
CA ASP A 64 15.10 11.83 -3.01
C ASP A 64 16.05 10.62 -2.85
N PRO A 65 17.36 10.83 -2.57
CA PRO A 65 18.32 9.75 -2.47
C PRO A 65 18.05 8.80 -1.30
N GLN A 66 17.18 9.19 -0.36
CA GLN A 66 16.77 8.32 0.75
C GLN A 66 15.65 7.35 0.35
N ILE A 67 15.01 7.54 -0.81
CA ILE A 67 13.95 6.66 -1.33
C ILE A 67 14.58 5.65 -2.29
N VAL A 68 15.00 4.52 -1.76
CA VAL A 68 15.64 3.43 -2.52
C VAL A 68 15.13 2.07 -2.03
N GLY A 69 15.63 0.98 -2.61
CA GLY A 69 15.20 -0.38 -2.26
C GLY A 69 13.90 -0.79 -2.95
N ASN A 70 13.31 -1.91 -2.52
CA ASN A 70 12.10 -2.47 -3.10
C ASN A 70 10.82 -1.82 -2.53
N PRO A 71 10.06 -1.05 -3.33
CA PRO A 71 8.84 -0.41 -2.84
C PRO A 71 7.71 -1.39 -2.49
N TYR A 72 7.70 -2.59 -3.08
CA TYR A 72 6.70 -3.62 -2.81
C TYR A 72 6.95 -4.37 -1.50
N ALA A 73 8.16 -4.25 -0.94
CA ALA A 73 8.52 -4.78 0.38
C ALA A 73 8.68 -3.67 1.43
N THR A 74 8.23 -2.45 1.13
CA THR A 74 8.38 -1.28 2.02
C THR A 74 7.05 -0.87 2.63
N LEU A 75 6.92 -0.98 3.96
CA LEU A 75 5.79 -0.47 4.72
C LEU A 75 5.93 1.03 4.95
N PHE A 76 4.81 1.73 4.83
CA PHE A 76 4.62 3.06 5.39
C PHE A 76 3.91 2.93 6.74
N VAL A 77 4.55 3.41 7.80
CA VAL A 77 4.00 3.42 9.15
C VAL A 77 3.79 4.86 9.58
N ALA A 78 2.57 5.24 9.95
CA ALA A 78 2.21 6.61 10.31
C ALA A 78 1.44 6.70 11.62
N ARG A 79 1.22 7.93 12.09
CA ARG A 79 0.62 8.24 13.40
C ARG A 79 1.44 7.72 14.57
N LEU A 80 2.74 7.56 14.36
CA LEU A 80 3.69 7.24 15.43
C LEU A 80 3.70 8.38 16.46
N SER A 81 4.07 8.05 17.71
CA SER A 81 4.43 9.08 18.66
C SER A 81 5.66 9.82 18.17
N PHE A 82 5.76 11.11 18.48
CA PHE A 82 6.97 11.87 18.19
C PHE A 82 8.17 11.38 19.03
N THR A 83 7.89 10.66 20.12
CA THR A 83 8.90 10.00 20.96
C THR A 83 9.30 8.61 20.48
N THR A 84 8.56 8.01 19.53
CA THR A 84 8.87 6.67 19.02
C THR A 84 10.22 6.70 18.29
N THR A 85 11.11 5.77 18.63
CA THR A 85 12.44 5.68 18.05
C THR A 85 12.57 4.56 17.02
N GLU A 86 13.69 4.53 16.31
CA GLU A 86 13.99 3.48 15.33
C GLU A 86 14.17 2.12 16.00
N GLU A 87 14.69 2.08 17.23
CA GLU A 87 14.85 0.87 18.02
C GLU A 87 13.50 0.25 18.40
N THR A 88 12.53 1.08 18.83
CA THR A 88 11.16 0.62 19.10
C THR A 88 10.54 0.00 17.86
N LEU A 89 10.68 0.67 16.71
CA LEU A 89 10.16 0.15 15.43
C LEU A 89 10.88 -1.13 15.02
N GLN A 90 12.20 -1.20 15.17
CA GLN A 90 12.99 -2.39 14.86
C GLN A 90 12.55 -3.58 15.72
N SER A 91 12.30 -3.37 17.00
CA SER A 91 11.81 -4.40 17.93
C SER A 91 10.42 -4.91 17.54
N VAL A 92 9.48 -3.99 17.31
CA VAL A 92 8.09 -4.36 16.98
C VAL A 92 7.98 -5.03 15.61
N PHE A 93 8.61 -4.46 14.58
CA PHE A 93 8.48 -4.95 13.21
C PHE A 93 9.46 -6.09 12.90
N GLY A 94 10.59 -6.18 13.61
CA GLY A 94 11.56 -7.27 13.46
C GLY A 94 10.99 -8.64 13.85
N ALA A 95 9.95 -8.69 14.69
CA ALA A 95 9.24 -9.92 15.03
C ALA A 95 8.59 -10.62 13.83
N TYR A 96 8.33 -9.89 12.73
CA TYR A 96 7.69 -10.42 11.52
C TYR A 96 8.70 -10.91 10.48
N GLY A 97 9.96 -10.46 10.56
CA GLY A 97 11.02 -10.86 9.65
C GLY A 97 12.20 -9.89 9.64
N PRO A 98 13.30 -10.26 8.98
CA PRO A 98 14.48 -9.40 8.86
C PRO A 98 14.16 -8.11 8.11
N ILE A 99 14.47 -6.99 8.76
CA ILE A 99 14.35 -5.65 8.19
C ILE A 99 15.64 -5.33 7.42
N GLN A 100 15.47 -5.01 6.14
CA GLN A 100 16.55 -4.59 5.24
C GLN A 100 16.95 -3.13 5.46
N ARG A 101 15.95 -2.28 5.73
CA ARG A 101 16.13 -0.84 5.95
C ARG A 101 14.99 -0.29 6.79
N LEU A 102 15.34 0.58 7.73
CA LEU A 102 14.38 1.33 8.52
C LEU A 102 14.75 2.81 8.44
N ARG A 103 13.76 3.67 8.17
CA ARG A 103 13.93 5.11 8.18
C ARG A 103 12.77 5.78 8.91
N LEU A 104 13.02 6.31 10.10
CA LEU A 104 12.11 7.25 10.76
C LEU A 104 12.31 8.64 10.16
N VAL A 105 11.25 9.22 9.60
CA VAL A 105 11.39 10.52 8.93
C VAL A 105 11.38 11.65 9.95
N ARG A 106 12.41 12.50 9.89
CA ARG A 106 12.63 13.63 10.79
C ARG A 106 12.58 14.97 10.06
N HIS A 107 12.41 16.04 10.81
CA HIS A 107 12.61 17.40 10.33
C HIS A 107 14.11 17.64 10.06
N ALA A 108 14.45 18.25 8.92
CA ALA A 108 15.85 18.40 8.51
C ALA A 108 16.68 19.26 9.49
N VAL A 109 16.05 20.27 10.10
CA VAL A 109 16.72 21.19 11.03
C VAL A 109 16.63 20.69 12.48
N THR A 110 15.42 20.48 12.99
CA THR A 110 15.21 20.12 14.42
C THR A 110 15.51 18.67 14.74
N GLN A 111 15.64 17.80 13.72
CA GLN A 111 15.81 16.34 13.88
C GLN A 111 14.67 15.63 14.64
N GLU A 112 13.58 16.34 14.90
CA GLU A 112 12.39 15.79 15.54
C GLU A 112 11.64 14.87 14.59
N SER A 113 11.04 13.81 15.16
CA SER A 113 10.23 12.85 14.41
C SER A 113 9.03 13.54 13.77
N ARG A 114 8.77 13.22 12.50
CA ARG A 114 7.54 13.65 11.80
C ARG A 114 6.35 12.71 12.07
N GLY A 115 6.53 11.69 12.91
CA GLY A 115 5.49 10.73 13.28
C GLY A 115 5.17 9.69 12.20
N TYR A 116 6.12 9.43 11.28
CA TYR A 116 6.01 8.35 10.31
C TYR A 116 7.37 7.80 9.88
N ALA A 117 7.39 6.54 9.48
CA ALA A 117 8.57 5.79 9.08
C ALA A 117 8.32 4.94 7.84
N PHE A 118 9.41 4.51 7.21
CA PHE A 118 9.43 3.50 6.16
C PHE A 118 10.24 2.30 6.62
N ILE A 119 9.70 1.09 6.43
CA ILE A 119 10.34 -0.16 6.85
C ILE A 119 10.36 -1.11 5.66
N GLU A 120 11.54 -1.36 5.11
CA GLU A 120 11.79 -2.31 4.04
C GLU A 120 12.15 -3.66 4.65
N PHE A 121 11.40 -4.71 4.33
CA PHE A 121 11.73 -6.09 4.68
C PHE A 121 12.61 -6.71 3.60
N VAL A 122 13.45 -7.68 4.00
CA VAL A 122 14.22 -8.49 3.04
C VAL A 122 13.29 -9.31 2.15
N HIS A 123 12.18 -9.82 2.70
CA HIS A 123 11.23 -10.65 1.97
C HIS A 123 9.82 -10.01 1.92
N GLU A 124 9.18 -10.05 0.74
CA GLU A 124 7.81 -9.55 0.53
C GLU A 124 6.78 -10.27 1.43
N ARG A 125 6.99 -11.56 1.73
CA ARG A 125 6.11 -12.32 2.63
C ARG A 125 6.09 -11.77 4.06
N ASP A 126 7.23 -11.27 4.54
CA ASP A 126 7.38 -10.75 5.91
C ASP A 126 6.71 -9.37 5.99
N PHE A 127 6.85 -8.58 4.91
CA PHE A 127 6.09 -7.35 4.70
C PHE A 127 4.57 -7.61 4.74
N GLU A 128 4.07 -8.63 4.03
CA GLU A 128 2.63 -8.95 4.00
C GLU A 128 2.11 -9.35 5.39
N ALA A 129 2.87 -10.18 6.12
CA ALA A 129 2.54 -10.58 7.48
C ALA A 129 2.46 -9.36 8.42
N ALA A 130 3.49 -8.51 8.39
CA ALA A 130 3.52 -7.27 9.18
C ALA A 130 2.38 -6.32 8.79
N TYR A 131 2.10 -6.15 7.50
CA TYR A 131 1.03 -5.30 6.98
C TYR A 131 -0.34 -5.67 7.54
N VAL A 132 -0.65 -6.97 7.61
CA VAL A 132 -1.94 -7.46 8.13
C VAL A 132 -2.01 -7.30 9.65
N ALA A 133 -0.95 -7.70 10.36
CA ALA A 133 -0.96 -7.83 11.82
C ALA A 133 -0.81 -6.51 12.58
N THR A 134 -0.08 -5.53 12.05
CA THR A 134 0.34 -4.34 12.82
C THR A 134 -0.55 -3.11 12.64
N ASN A 135 -1.49 -3.13 11.70
CA ASN A 135 -2.36 -1.98 11.49
C ASN A 135 -3.30 -1.76 12.68
N ARG A 136 -3.34 -0.52 13.18
CA ARG A 136 -4.03 -0.13 14.42
C ARG A 136 -3.48 -0.74 15.70
N MET A 137 -2.26 -1.27 15.67
CA MET A 137 -1.52 -1.56 16.90
C MET A 137 -1.26 -0.26 17.68
N THR A 138 -1.17 -0.35 19.00
CA THR A 138 -0.77 0.78 19.84
C THR A 138 0.72 0.72 20.11
N ILE A 139 1.46 1.77 19.78
CA ILE A 139 2.88 1.96 20.09
C ILE A 139 3.03 3.30 20.80
N ASP A 140 3.69 3.32 21.95
CA ASP A 140 3.93 4.53 22.75
C ASP A 140 2.66 5.36 22.98
N GLY A 141 1.55 4.67 23.30
CA GLY A 141 0.25 5.30 23.55
C GLY A 141 -0.50 5.81 22.32
N ARG A 142 -0.02 5.55 21.10
CA ARG A 142 -0.69 5.96 19.85
C ARG A 142 -1.06 4.77 18.98
N THR A 143 -2.28 4.79 18.46
CA THR A 143 -2.74 3.84 17.44
C THR A 143 -2.14 4.17 16.08
N ILE A 144 -1.30 3.27 15.57
CA ILE A 144 -0.56 3.47 14.32
C ILE A 144 -1.42 3.15 13.10
N LEU A 145 -1.06 3.73 11.96
CA LEU A 145 -1.56 3.37 10.64
C LEU A 145 -0.46 2.64 9.87
N VAL A 146 -0.78 1.49 9.27
CA VAL A 146 0.17 0.73 8.45
C VAL A 146 -0.38 0.55 7.04
N GLU A 147 0.43 0.97 6.07
CA GLU A 147 0.06 1.16 4.67
C GLU A 147 1.18 0.71 3.72
N TYR A 148 0.87 0.49 2.44
CA TYR A 148 1.88 0.35 1.39
C TYR A 148 2.59 1.67 1.11
N GLU A 149 3.86 1.62 0.71
CA GLU A 149 4.55 2.78 0.17
C GLU A 149 3.90 3.25 -1.16
N ARG A 150 3.24 4.40 -1.15
CA ARG A 150 2.52 4.90 -2.34
C ARG A 150 3.38 5.65 -3.33
N ALA A 151 4.49 6.25 -2.89
CA ALA A 151 5.28 7.15 -3.70
C ALA A 151 5.81 6.51 -4.99
N ARG A 152 6.25 5.25 -4.91
CA ARG A 152 6.79 4.49 -6.04
C ARG A 152 5.82 3.45 -6.62
N VAL A 153 4.79 3.04 -5.87
CA VAL A 153 3.84 1.98 -6.30
C VAL A 153 2.61 2.53 -7.02
N MET A 154 2.16 3.74 -6.68
CA MET A 154 0.93 4.30 -7.21
C MET A 154 1.24 5.43 -8.21
N LYS A 155 0.90 5.21 -9.48
CA LYS A 155 1.13 6.20 -10.55
C LYS A 155 0.39 7.49 -10.20
N GLY A 156 1.04 8.63 -10.41
CA GLY A 156 0.44 9.95 -10.14
C GLY A 156 0.42 10.37 -8.68
N TRP A 157 0.85 9.51 -7.73
CA TRP A 157 0.80 9.81 -6.28
C TRP A 157 1.36 11.19 -5.94
N LYS A 158 0.67 11.90 -5.04
CA LYS A 158 1.12 13.17 -4.50
C LYS A 158 1.12 13.14 -2.96
N PRO A 159 2.21 13.52 -2.28
CA PRO A 159 2.21 13.64 -0.83
C PRO A 159 1.33 14.80 -0.34
N ARG A 160 0.93 14.74 0.94
CA ARG A 160 0.05 15.73 1.57
C ARG A 160 0.56 17.18 1.46
N ARG A 161 1.89 17.40 1.51
CA ARG A 161 2.50 18.73 1.36
C ARG A 161 2.23 19.39 0.00
N LEU A 162 1.96 18.57 -1.02
CA LEU A 162 1.58 19.03 -2.36
C LEU A 162 0.06 19.04 -2.55
N GLY A 163 -0.72 18.84 -1.48
CA GLY A 163 -2.18 18.85 -1.50
C GLY A 163 -2.84 17.49 -1.79
N GLY A 164 -2.04 16.45 -2.00
CA GLY A 164 -2.52 15.08 -2.16
C GLY A 164 -2.67 14.32 -0.84
N GLY A 165 -2.17 13.08 -0.81
CA GLY A 165 -2.23 12.17 0.32
C GLY A 165 -3.57 11.44 0.43
N LEU A 166 -3.64 10.52 1.39
CA LEU A 166 -4.85 9.73 1.70
C LEU A 166 -5.30 10.01 3.13
N GLY A 167 -6.57 9.73 3.39
CA GLY A 167 -7.19 9.94 4.70
C GLY A 167 -7.43 11.41 5.00
N GLY A 168 -7.29 11.78 6.27
CA GLY A 168 -7.72 13.08 6.79
C GLY A 168 -9.09 13.00 7.45
N ARG A 169 -9.51 14.11 8.07
CA ARG A 169 -10.78 14.21 8.78
C ARG A 169 -11.71 15.14 8.03
N LYS A 170 -13.02 14.92 8.12
CA LYS A 170 -14.02 15.80 7.51
C LYS A 170 -13.92 17.21 8.09
N GLU A 171 -13.72 17.31 9.41
CA GLU A 171 -13.54 18.59 10.11
C GLU A 171 -12.33 19.41 9.63
N SER A 172 -11.30 18.77 9.06
CA SER A 172 -10.10 19.48 8.60
C SER A 172 -10.24 20.04 7.18
N GLY A 173 -11.40 19.89 6.53
CA GLY A 173 -11.64 20.34 5.15
C GLY A 173 -10.73 19.69 4.09
N GLN A 174 -10.07 18.58 4.42
CA GLN A 174 -9.09 17.92 3.55
C GLN A 174 -9.25 16.39 3.62
N LEU A 175 -10.47 15.92 3.40
CA LEU A 175 -10.76 14.49 3.35
C LEU A 175 -10.30 13.91 2.02
N ARG A 176 -9.60 12.77 2.05
CA ARG A 176 -9.08 12.05 0.89
C ARG A 176 -9.36 10.54 1.02
N PHE A 177 -9.89 9.93 -0.03
CA PHE A 177 -10.25 8.50 -0.09
C PHE A 177 -9.15 7.68 -0.77
N GLY A 178 -9.20 6.36 -0.64
CA GLY A 178 -8.26 5.43 -1.27
C GLY A 178 -7.15 4.88 -0.39
N GLY A 179 -7.24 5.13 0.92
CA GLY A 179 -6.37 4.55 1.96
C GLY A 179 -7.11 3.51 2.80
N ARG A 180 -6.39 2.75 3.64
CA ARG A 180 -6.99 1.68 4.45
C ARG A 180 -8.09 2.18 5.40
N ASP A 181 -7.94 3.40 5.92
CA ASP A 181 -8.93 4.02 6.81
C ASP A 181 -10.15 4.61 6.08
N ARG A 182 -10.02 4.91 4.79
CA ARG A 182 -11.07 5.53 3.96
C ARG A 182 -11.00 4.92 2.55
N PRO A 183 -11.37 3.63 2.40
CA PRO A 183 -11.31 2.99 1.09
C PRO A 183 -12.26 3.69 0.11
N PHE A 184 -11.97 3.59 -1.18
CA PHE A 184 -12.88 4.11 -2.20
C PHE A 184 -14.26 3.47 -2.05
N ARG A 185 -15.31 4.29 -2.04
CA ARG A 185 -16.68 3.79 -2.12
C ARG A 185 -16.98 3.52 -3.59
N VAL A 186 -17.30 2.27 -3.90
CA VAL A 186 -17.87 1.92 -5.21
C VAL A 186 -19.18 2.72 -5.37
N PRO A 187 -19.44 3.38 -6.52
CA PRO A 187 -20.68 4.11 -6.75
C PRO A 187 -21.91 3.24 -6.43
N VAL A 188 -22.93 3.84 -5.80
CA VAL A 188 -24.17 3.14 -5.47
C VAL A 188 -24.80 2.61 -6.77
N GLY A 189 -24.77 1.29 -6.97
CA GLY A 189 -25.27 0.62 -8.18
C GLY A 189 -24.24 -0.24 -8.92
N ALA A 190 -22.94 -0.07 -8.68
CA ALA A 190 -21.93 -0.96 -9.25
C ALA A 190 -21.82 -2.26 -8.42
N LYS A 191 -21.99 -3.41 -9.09
CA LYS A 191 -21.92 -4.74 -8.45
C LYS A 191 -20.54 -4.94 -7.83
N ARG A 192 -20.48 -5.14 -6.50
CA ARG A 192 -19.25 -5.59 -5.84
C ARG A 192 -18.82 -6.91 -6.48
N PRO A 193 -17.56 -7.08 -6.92
CA PRO A 193 -17.08 -8.41 -7.25
C PRO A 193 -17.15 -9.27 -5.99
N HIS A 194 -17.98 -10.31 -6.03
CA HIS A 194 -18.08 -11.27 -4.95
C HIS A 194 -16.72 -11.96 -4.76
N PRO A 195 -16.25 -12.19 -3.52
CA PRO A 195 -15.12 -13.07 -3.31
C PRO A 195 -15.51 -14.43 -3.89
N THR A 196 -14.80 -14.88 -4.92
CA THR A 196 -14.93 -16.22 -5.46
C THR A 196 -14.47 -17.17 -4.37
N THR A 197 -15.40 -17.61 -3.54
CA THR A 197 -15.21 -18.80 -2.74
C THR A 197 -15.03 -19.93 -3.74
N SER A 198 -13.79 -20.37 -3.94
CA SER A 198 -13.52 -21.65 -4.58
C SER A 198 -14.12 -22.69 -3.66
N ARG A 199 -15.37 -23.06 -3.94
CA ARG A 199 -16.07 -24.14 -3.28
C ARG A 199 -15.33 -25.42 -3.68
N ARG A 200 -14.33 -25.79 -2.89
CA ARG A 200 -13.65 -27.07 -2.96
C ARG A 200 -14.72 -28.15 -2.87
N SER A 201 -15.01 -28.79 -4.00
CA SER A 201 -15.84 -29.98 -4.09
C SER A 201 -15.14 -31.11 -3.33
N GLN A 202 -15.41 -31.21 -2.03
CA GLN A 202 -15.18 -32.44 -1.31
C GLN A 202 -16.32 -33.41 -1.68
N SER A 203 -16.01 -34.33 -2.58
CA SER A 203 -16.81 -35.53 -2.80
C SER A 203 -16.78 -36.37 -1.53
N SER A 204 -17.86 -36.32 -0.74
CA SER A 204 -18.09 -37.20 0.39
C SER A 204 -18.62 -38.55 -0.12
N SER A 205 -17.72 -39.52 -0.27
CA SER A 205 -18.08 -40.93 -0.35
C SER A 205 -18.58 -41.40 1.02
N ARG A 206 -19.89 -41.60 1.15
CA ARG A 206 -20.54 -42.29 2.28
C ARG A 206 -20.26 -43.80 2.19
N PRO A 207 -19.80 -44.48 3.25
CA PRO A 207 -19.95 -45.92 3.37
C PRO A 207 -21.34 -46.25 3.95
N SER A 208 -22.09 -47.07 3.23
CA SER A 208 -23.34 -47.69 3.67
C SER A 208 -23.04 -48.74 4.74
N GLN A 209 -23.34 -48.45 6.01
CA GLN A 209 -23.50 -49.49 7.03
C GLN A 209 -24.91 -50.08 6.94
N ARG A 210 -24.99 -51.35 6.51
CA ARG A 210 -26.22 -52.14 6.50
C ARG A 210 -26.23 -53.04 7.75
N HIS A 211 -27.20 -52.75 8.61
CA HIS A 211 -27.91 -53.59 9.58
C HIS A 211 -27.27 -54.82 10.23
N ARG A 212 -27.31 -54.77 11.58
CA ARG A 212 -27.52 -55.93 12.47
C ARG A 212 -28.64 -56.84 11.98
N ARG A 213 -28.37 -58.14 11.93
CA ARG A 213 -29.10 -59.20 12.64
C ARG A 213 -28.19 -60.40 12.80
#